data_AF-A0A1G5C0W0-F1
#
_entry.id   AF-A0A1G5C0W0-F1
#
_cell.length_a   1.000
_cell.length_b   1.000
_cell.length_c   1.000
_cell.angle_alpha   90.00
_cell.angle_beta   90.00
_cell.angle_gamma   90.00
#
_symmetry.space_group_name_H-M   'P 1'
#
loop_
_entity.id
_entity.type
_entity.pdbx_description
1 polymer ?
#
loop_
_entity_poly.entity_id
_entity_poly.type
_entity_poly.pdbx_seq_one_letter_code
_entity_poly.pdbx_strand_id
1 'polypeptide(L)'
;MKMSINSMLLISTLSVAVWGCAAADTVVGVDPANVKTVTANVNANALQIVGSANSEDSTKFDFYKDHSYDIQQEINDAIHEALTIQNEIDRVEKIAKKYADYSSDAVTPEEKKIADGLARTVWETELNTLCTRVVGKIYDVKKREKLLEDQRSWNAIKEEVMKKSIGEDKNGEVLDSKLVSEFMENTTRSRCLVLAYELAQSNDEKFKFPERSVYGTFVDMQDSDTIGSILVTRKGADGSNEAVFSIHQMAVLEGTFKDKGDGELEFTGKSSNVKGIIKINGWKDATLEITQSNDKIYNAGLSYTFDFAF
;
A
#
# COMPACT_ATOMS: atom_id res chain seq x y z
N MET A 1 -36.93 31.41 6.65
CA MET A 1 -36.30 30.94 7.89
C MET A 1 -36.50 29.43 7.99
N LYS A 2 -35.56 28.65 7.45
CA LYS A 2 -35.49 27.18 7.57
C LYS A 2 -34.01 26.86 7.76
N MET A 3 -33.66 26.36 8.95
CA MET A 3 -32.31 25.90 9.25
C MET A 3 -32.06 24.60 8.49
N SER A 4 -31.01 24.59 7.68
CA SER A 4 -30.41 23.40 7.08
C SER A 4 -29.72 22.59 8.17
N ILE A 5 -30.13 21.34 8.36
CA ILE A 5 -29.39 20.35 9.13
C ILE A 5 -28.38 19.75 8.16
N ASN A 6 -27.14 20.20 8.23
CA ASN A 6 -26.02 19.56 7.53
C ASN A 6 -25.83 18.16 8.10
N SER A 7 -26.03 17.16 7.24
CA SER A 7 -25.64 15.78 7.47
C SER A 7 -24.11 15.72 7.56
N MET A 8 -23.59 15.64 8.78
CA MET A 8 -22.18 15.45 9.06
C MET A 8 -21.91 13.95 8.91
N LEU A 9 -21.60 13.52 7.67
CA LEU A 9 -21.11 12.16 7.43
C LEU A 9 -19.68 12.10 7.99
N LEU A 10 -19.58 11.70 9.25
CA LEU A 10 -18.32 11.36 9.88
C LEU A 10 -17.82 10.09 9.19
N ILE A 11 -16.92 10.24 8.21
CA ILE A 11 -16.08 9.12 7.78
C ILE A 11 -15.19 8.84 8.99
N SER A 12 -15.65 7.95 9.87
CA SER A 12 -14.78 7.40 10.90
C SER A 12 -13.73 6.60 10.17
N THR A 13 -12.59 7.23 9.91
CA THR A 13 -11.34 6.52 9.78
C THR A 13 -11.22 5.72 11.07
N LEU A 14 -11.56 4.44 11.01
CA LEU A 14 -11.18 3.49 12.02
C LEU A 14 -9.67 3.30 11.85
N SER A 15 -8.92 4.34 12.21
CA SER A 15 -7.57 4.21 12.71
C SER A 15 -7.72 3.35 13.95
N VAL A 16 -7.66 2.03 13.77
CA VAL A 16 -7.33 1.11 14.86
C VAL A 16 -5.87 1.40 15.19
N ALA A 17 -5.66 2.51 15.87
CA ALA A 17 -4.47 2.77 16.67
C ALA A 17 -4.56 1.86 17.89
N VAL A 18 -4.35 0.56 17.69
CA VAL A 18 -4.01 -0.36 18.78
C VAL A 18 -2.96 -1.33 18.25
N TRP A 19 -1.70 -0.96 18.53
CA TRP A 19 -0.54 -1.84 18.71
C TRP A 19 0.14 -2.44 17.47
N GLY A 20 0.14 -1.71 16.35
CA GLY A 20 1.14 -1.92 15.30
C GLY A 20 2.49 -1.30 15.69
N CYS A 21 3.38 -2.08 16.28
CA CYS A 21 4.82 -1.79 16.49
C CYS A 21 5.19 -0.71 17.52
N ALA A 22 5.04 -1.00 18.81
CA ALA A 22 5.88 -0.39 19.86
C ALA A 22 6.60 -1.52 20.62
N ALA A 23 7.91 -1.33 20.82
CA ALA A 23 8.85 -2.33 21.32
C ALA A 23 8.49 -2.88 22.71
N ALA A 24 8.78 -4.16 22.91
CA ALA A 24 8.94 -4.74 24.23
C ALA A 24 10.23 -4.16 24.86
N ASP A 25 10.07 -3.43 25.97
CA ASP A 25 10.90 -3.59 27.17
C ASP A 25 10.46 -2.60 28.26
N THR A 26 9.80 -3.11 29.29
CA THR A 26 10.00 -2.73 30.70
C THR A 26 9.19 -3.69 31.58
N VAL A 27 9.85 -4.76 32.01
CA VAL A 27 9.38 -5.58 33.13
C VAL A 27 9.64 -4.81 34.41
N VAL A 28 8.59 -4.37 35.10
CA VAL A 28 8.62 -4.15 36.55
C VAL A 28 7.39 -4.83 37.15
N GLY A 29 7.66 -5.75 38.07
CA GLY A 29 6.81 -6.90 38.36
C GLY A 29 5.49 -6.62 39.08
N VAL A 30 4.55 -7.53 38.86
CA VAL A 30 3.42 -7.79 39.75
C VAL A 30 3.23 -9.31 39.89
N ASP A 31 3.23 -9.73 41.15
CA ASP A 31 3.11 -11.07 41.72
C ASP A 31 1.93 -11.90 41.16
N PRO A 32 2.10 -13.19 40.76
CA PRO A 32 1.06 -13.97 40.09
C PRO A 32 -0.09 -14.52 40.99
N ALA A 33 -0.27 -14.03 42.22
CA ALA A 33 -1.17 -14.66 43.19
C ALA A 33 -2.61 -14.11 43.28
N ASN A 34 -3.11 -13.23 42.39
CA ASN A 34 -4.45 -12.63 42.62
C ASN A 34 -5.26 -12.19 41.38
N VAL A 35 -5.39 -13.04 40.35
CA VAL A 35 -6.38 -12.82 39.28
C VAL A 35 -7.71 -13.51 39.64
N LYS A 36 -8.68 -12.75 40.14
CA LYS A 36 -10.09 -13.15 40.17
C LYS A 36 -10.65 -13.10 38.75
N THR A 37 -11.09 -14.24 38.26
CA THR A 37 -11.92 -14.37 37.05
C THR A 37 -13.23 -13.59 37.21
N VAL A 38 -13.44 -12.57 36.38
CA VAL A 38 -14.75 -11.95 36.18
C VAL A 38 -15.30 -12.43 34.84
N THR A 39 -16.22 -13.37 34.90
CA THR A 39 -17.05 -13.81 33.77
C THR A 39 -18.17 -12.78 33.61
N ALA A 40 -18.16 -12.03 32.50
CA ALA A 40 -19.25 -11.12 32.18
C ALA A 40 -20.31 -11.88 31.35
N ASN A 41 -21.44 -12.16 32.00
CA ASN A 41 -22.69 -12.56 31.36
C ASN A 41 -23.24 -11.39 30.53
N VAL A 42 -23.45 -11.59 29.23
CA VAL A 42 -24.27 -10.67 28.43
C VAL A 42 -25.65 -11.30 28.24
N ASN A 43 -26.63 -10.66 28.87
CA ASN A 43 -28.05 -10.96 28.75
C ASN A 43 -28.53 -10.69 27.31
N ALA A 44 -29.10 -11.71 26.69
CA ALA A 44 -29.92 -11.58 25.50
C ALA A 44 -31.35 -11.16 25.90
N ASN A 45 -31.78 -9.97 25.47
CA ASN A 45 -33.14 -9.73 24.94
C ASN A 45 -33.42 -8.25 24.59
N ALA A 46 -34.18 -8.10 23.50
CA ALA A 46 -34.79 -6.90 22.88
C ALA A 46 -34.05 -6.47 21.59
N LEU A 47 -34.60 -6.59 20.38
CA LEU A 47 -35.97 -6.26 19.96
C LEU A 47 -36.36 -7.09 18.71
N GLN A 48 -37.53 -7.76 18.75
CA GLN A 48 -38.21 -8.25 17.54
C GLN A 48 -38.87 -7.06 16.83
N ILE A 49 -38.56 -6.86 15.55
CA ILE A 49 -39.44 -6.19 14.59
C ILE A 49 -39.69 -7.20 13.47
N VAL A 50 -40.95 -7.62 13.33
CA VAL A 50 -41.42 -8.54 12.29
C VAL A 50 -42.12 -7.73 11.20
N GLY A 51 -41.76 -8.02 9.94
CA GLY A 51 -42.49 -7.65 8.71
C GLY A 51 -41.87 -6.48 7.95
N SER A 52 -41.44 -6.56 6.69
CA SER A 52 -41.75 -7.51 5.62
C SER A 52 -40.46 -8.01 4.96
N ALA A 53 -40.38 -9.32 4.76
CA ALA A 53 -39.45 -9.91 3.81
C ALA A 53 -39.87 -9.48 2.39
N ASN A 54 -39.30 -8.37 1.91
CA ASN A 54 -38.94 -8.33 0.51
C ASN A 54 -37.76 -9.28 0.37
N SER A 55 -37.90 -10.27 -0.51
CA SER A 55 -36.77 -11.08 -0.95
C SER A 55 -35.81 -10.14 -1.68
N GLU A 56 -34.93 -9.49 -0.92
CA GLU A 56 -33.75 -8.86 -1.49
C GLU A 56 -32.97 -9.96 -2.19
N ASP A 57 -32.68 -9.70 -3.45
CA ASP A 57 -31.88 -10.58 -4.28
C ASP A 57 -30.51 -10.71 -3.61
N SER A 58 -30.30 -11.79 -2.86
CA SER A 58 -29.10 -12.09 -2.06
C SER A 58 -27.81 -12.23 -2.90
N THR A 59 -27.88 -11.87 -4.18
CA THR A 59 -26.80 -11.98 -5.16
C THR A 59 -26.12 -10.64 -5.46
N LYS A 60 -26.71 -9.50 -5.08
CA LYS A 60 -26.12 -8.16 -5.33
C LYS A 60 -25.25 -7.69 -4.17
N PHE A 61 -24.05 -7.21 -4.46
CA PHE A 61 -23.16 -6.58 -3.49
C PHE A 61 -23.76 -5.28 -2.94
N ASP A 62 -23.79 -5.12 -1.62
CA ASP A 62 -24.29 -3.90 -0.95
C ASP A 62 -23.14 -2.94 -0.65
N PHE A 63 -22.95 -1.92 -1.49
CA PHE A 63 -21.88 -0.93 -1.31
C PHE A 63 -21.99 -0.09 -0.03
N TYR A 64 -23.14 -0.04 0.64
CA TYR A 64 -23.33 0.79 1.83
C TYR A 64 -23.15 0.01 3.14
N LYS A 65 -22.99 -1.31 3.05
CA LYS A 65 -22.59 -2.16 4.17
C LYS A 65 -21.08 -2.03 4.43
N ASP A 66 -20.69 -2.05 5.70
CA ASP A 66 -19.30 -2.25 6.09
C ASP A 66 -18.89 -3.72 5.90
N HIS A 67 -18.04 -3.97 4.90
CA HIS A 67 -17.52 -5.30 4.56
C HIS A 67 -16.21 -5.65 5.25
N SER A 68 -15.70 -4.80 6.17
CA SER A 68 -14.40 -5.01 6.82
C SER A 68 -14.33 -6.35 7.56
N TYR A 69 -15.43 -6.77 8.20
CA TYR A 69 -15.50 -8.06 8.87
C TYR A 69 -15.47 -9.23 7.87
N ASP A 70 -16.23 -9.13 6.78
CA ASP A 70 -16.29 -10.18 5.75
C ASP A 70 -14.92 -10.36 5.10
N ILE A 71 -14.25 -9.26 4.73
CA ILE A 71 -12.88 -9.25 4.21
C ILE A 71 -11.92 -9.90 5.21
N GLN A 72 -12.01 -9.54 6.48
CA GLN A 72 -11.14 -10.10 7.52
C GLN A 72 -11.33 -11.61 7.69
N GLN A 73 -12.56 -12.12 7.61
CA GLN A 73 -12.81 -13.56 7.65
C GLN A 73 -12.20 -14.26 6.43
N GLU A 74 -12.43 -13.73 5.22
CA GLU A 74 -11.86 -14.32 4.00
C GLU A 74 -10.32 -14.34 4.01
N ILE A 75 -9.67 -13.31 4.55
CA ILE A 75 -8.22 -13.28 4.76
C ILE A 75 -7.79 -14.34 5.79
N ASN A 76 -8.48 -14.44 6.92
CA ASN A 76 -8.16 -15.45 7.94
C ASN A 76 -8.29 -16.88 7.39
N ASP A 77 -9.34 -17.13 6.60
CA ASP A 77 -9.56 -18.41 5.93
C ASP A 77 -8.46 -18.68 4.90
N ALA A 78 -8.08 -17.67 4.09
CA ALA A 78 -6.99 -17.79 3.13
C ALA A 78 -5.67 -18.18 3.80
N ILE A 79 -5.37 -17.60 4.97
CA ILE A 79 -4.18 -17.91 5.77
C ILE A 79 -4.27 -19.32 6.37
N HIS A 80 -5.41 -19.66 6.98
CA HIS A 80 -5.61 -20.96 7.62
C HIS A 80 -5.53 -22.13 6.62
N GLU A 81 -6.05 -21.93 5.42
CA GLU A 81 -6.03 -22.93 4.35
C GLU A 81 -4.74 -22.94 3.51
N ALA A 82 -3.83 -22.01 3.74
CA ALA A 82 -2.59 -21.91 2.99
C ALA A 82 -1.59 -22.98 3.42
N LEU A 83 -1.01 -23.67 2.43
CA LEU A 83 0.07 -24.64 2.66
C LEU A 83 1.46 -23.99 2.72
N THR A 84 1.61 -22.83 2.10
CA THR A 84 2.85 -22.03 2.03
C THR A 84 2.49 -20.55 1.99
N ILE A 85 3.45 -19.69 2.31
CA ILE A 85 3.26 -18.22 2.19
C ILE A 85 2.96 -17.80 0.74
N GLN A 86 3.51 -18.52 -0.26
CA GLN A 86 3.15 -18.28 -1.66
C GLN A 86 1.66 -18.59 -1.91
N ASN A 87 1.16 -19.72 -1.40
CA ASN A 87 -0.24 -20.11 -1.58
C ASN A 87 -1.20 -19.16 -0.87
N GLU A 88 -0.80 -18.62 0.28
CA GLU A 88 -1.52 -17.56 1.00
C GLU A 88 -1.70 -16.32 0.10
N ILE A 89 -0.60 -15.78 -0.44
CA ILE A 89 -0.65 -14.62 -1.34
C ILE A 89 -1.51 -14.91 -2.57
N ASP A 90 -1.38 -16.08 -3.19
CA ASP A 90 -2.20 -16.46 -4.36
C ASP A 90 -3.71 -16.52 -4.03
N ARG A 91 -4.07 -16.81 -2.78
CA ARG A 91 -5.46 -16.78 -2.30
C ARG A 91 -5.93 -15.35 -2.03
N VAL A 92 -5.10 -14.53 -1.40
CA VAL A 92 -5.39 -13.10 -1.17
C VAL A 92 -5.58 -12.36 -2.49
N GLU A 93 -4.78 -12.67 -3.52
CA GLU A 93 -4.97 -12.11 -4.86
C GLU A 93 -6.36 -12.40 -5.44
N LYS A 94 -6.89 -13.61 -5.23
CA LYS A 94 -8.23 -13.98 -5.68
C LYS A 94 -9.32 -13.23 -4.93
N ILE A 95 -9.13 -13.01 -3.62
CA ILE A 95 -10.04 -12.21 -2.80
C ILE A 95 -10.01 -10.75 -3.27
N ALA A 96 -8.82 -10.16 -3.44
CA ALA A 96 -8.67 -8.80 -3.95
C ALA A 96 -9.33 -8.64 -5.32
N LYS A 97 -9.13 -9.61 -6.22
CA LYS A 97 -9.80 -9.64 -7.54
C LYS A 97 -11.32 -9.70 -7.42
N LYS A 98 -11.86 -10.58 -6.57
CA LYS A 98 -13.31 -10.66 -6.33
C LYS A 98 -13.88 -9.31 -5.90
N TYR A 99 -13.21 -8.62 -4.96
CA TYR A 99 -13.64 -7.32 -4.47
C TYR A 99 -13.48 -6.19 -5.50
N ALA A 100 -12.44 -6.24 -6.34
CA ALA A 100 -12.26 -5.32 -7.47
C ALA A 100 -13.37 -5.49 -8.54
N ASP A 101 -13.79 -6.73 -8.79
CA ASP A 101 -14.78 -7.05 -9.82
C ASP A 101 -16.17 -6.45 -9.47
N TYR A 102 -16.47 -6.13 -8.19
CA TYR A 102 -17.71 -5.42 -7.82
C TYR A 102 -17.84 -4.01 -8.43
N SER A 103 -16.74 -3.41 -8.92
CA SER A 103 -16.82 -2.15 -9.67
C SER A 103 -17.74 -2.22 -10.90
N SER A 104 -17.99 -3.40 -11.47
CA SER A 104 -18.97 -3.56 -12.57
C SER A 104 -20.42 -3.34 -12.15
N ASP A 105 -20.71 -3.54 -10.86
CA ASP A 105 -22.06 -3.49 -10.30
C ASP A 105 -22.39 -2.10 -9.71
N ALA A 106 -21.37 -1.24 -9.58
CA ALA A 106 -21.49 0.11 -9.07
C ALA A 106 -22.12 1.06 -10.10
N VAL A 107 -23.28 1.63 -9.77
CA VAL A 107 -24.05 2.51 -10.64
C VAL A 107 -23.84 3.98 -10.27
N THR A 108 -23.99 4.32 -8.98
CA THR A 108 -23.89 5.71 -8.52
C THR A 108 -22.44 6.17 -8.41
N PRO A 109 -22.17 7.49 -8.45
CA PRO A 109 -20.83 8.02 -8.17
C PRO A 109 -20.29 7.59 -6.80
N GLU A 110 -21.16 7.49 -5.79
CA GLU A 110 -20.82 7.04 -4.44
C GLU A 110 -20.44 5.55 -4.42
N GLU A 111 -21.22 4.70 -5.08
CA GLU A 111 -20.93 3.25 -5.21
C GLU A 111 -19.60 3.03 -5.91
N LYS A 112 -19.31 3.78 -6.99
CA LYS A 112 -18.05 3.69 -7.73
C LYS A 112 -16.86 4.05 -6.85
N LYS A 113 -16.98 5.15 -6.09
CA LYS A 113 -15.94 5.57 -5.15
C LYS A 113 -15.68 4.51 -4.08
N ILE A 114 -16.73 3.83 -3.59
CA ILE A 114 -16.58 2.73 -2.63
C ILE A 114 -15.90 1.55 -3.31
N ALA A 115 -16.37 1.16 -4.50
CA ALA A 115 -15.83 0.04 -5.27
C ALA A 115 -14.33 0.18 -5.56
N ASP A 116 -13.88 1.40 -5.92
CA ASP A 116 -12.47 1.72 -6.18
C ASP A 116 -11.57 1.36 -4.97
N GLY A 117 -12.11 1.40 -3.74
CA GLY A 117 -11.35 1.12 -2.51
C GLY A 117 -11.40 -0.32 -2.02
N LEU A 118 -12.26 -1.19 -2.54
CA LEU A 118 -12.50 -2.51 -1.93
C LEU A 118 -11.29 -3.44 -2.00
N ALA A 119 -10.63 -3.53 -3.17
CA ALA A 119 -9.44 -4.35 -3.34
C ALA A 119 -8.26 -3.82 -2.49
N ARG A 120 -8.15 -2.49 -2.35
CA ARG A 120 -7.22 -1.88 -1.41
C ARG A 120 -7.47 -2.33 0.03
N THR A 121 -8.73 -2.37 0.47
CA THR A 121 -9.07 -2.83 1.82
C THR A 121 -8.62 -4.27 2.05
N VAL A 122 -8.78 -5.16 1.07
CA VAL A 122 -8.26 -6.54 1.15
C VAL A 122 -6.75 -6.56 1.40
N TRP A 123 -5.97 -5.79 0.63
CA TRP A 123 -4.53 -5.71 0.82
C TRP A 123 -4.10 -5.04 2.13
N GLU A 124 -4.83 -4.03 2.60
CA GLU A 124 -4.57 -3.39 3.89
C GLU A 124 -4.83 -4.36 5.05
N THR A 125 -5.89 -5.18 4.96
CA THR A 125 -6.17 -6.25 5.93
C THR A 125 -5.06 -7.29 5.95
N GLU A 126 -4.58 -7.73 4.78
CA GLU A 126 -3.46 -8.66 4.68
C GLU A 126 -2.15 -8.06 5.21
N LEU A 127 -1.86 -6.80 4.85
CA LEU A 127 -0.67 -6.09 5.32
C LEU A 127 -0.59 -6.08 6.84
N ASN A 128 -1.71 -5.79 7.51
CA ASN A 128 -1.78 -5.81 8.96
C ASN A 128 -1.50 -7.20 9.53
N THR A 129 -2.06 -8.24 8.90
CA THR A 129 -1.87 -9.63 9.34
C THR A 129 -0.41 -10.09 9.18
N LEU A 130 0.22 -9.77 8.05
CA LEU A 130 1.64 -10.02 7.81
C LEU A 130 2.51 -9.28 8.83
N CYS A 131 2.23 -8.00 9.10
CA CYS A 131 2.97 -7.22 10.10
C CYS A 131 2.93 -7.88 11.49
N THR A 132 1.77 -8.34 11.95
CA THR A 132 1.65 -9.06 13.22
C THR A 132 2.48 -10.34 13.23
N ARG A 133 2.47 -11.08 12.11
CA ARG A 133 3.24 -12.34 11.99
C ARG A 133 4.74 -12.12 11.86
N VAL A 134 5.20 -11.03 11.23
CA VAL A 134 6.62 -10.62 11.24
C VAL A 134 7.11 -10.52 12.67
N VAL A 135 6.35 -9.85 13.55
CA VAL A 135 6.71 -9.69 14.96
C VAL A 135 6.84 -11.03 15.67
N GLY A 136 5.90 -11.95 15.42
CA GLY A 136 5.85 -13.24 16.11
C GLY A 136 6.74 -14.35 15.54
N LYS A 137 7.07 -14.32 14.25
CA LYS A 137 7.76 -15.43 13.55
C LYS A 137 9.21 -15.13 13.15
N ILE A 138 9.59 -13.87 12.99
CA ILE A 138 10.98 -13.53 12.67
C ILE A 138 11.79 -13.46 13.98
N TYR A 139 12.60 -14.48 14.22
CA TYR A 139 13.40 -14.61 15.45
C TYR A 139 14.70 -13.78 15.41
N ASP A 140 15.26 -13.53 14.23
CA ASP A 140 16.38 -12.61 14.09
C ASP A 140 15.91 -11.19 14.45
N VAL A 141 16.35 -10.74 15.63
CA VAL A 141 15.94 -9.46 16.22
C VAL A 141 16.32 -8.29 15.33
N LYS A 142 17.55 -8.28 14.78
CA LYS A 142 18.02 -7.15 13.95
C LYS A 142 17.25 -7.07 12.65
N LYS A 143 17.02 -8.22 12.01
CA LYS A 143 16.22 -8.30 10.79
C LYS A 143 14.78 -7.85 11.04
N ARG A 144 14.17 -8.34 12.13
CA ARG A 144 12.81 -7.97 12.53
C ARG A 144 12.71 -6.47 12.80
N GLU A 145 13.60 -5.90 13.61
CA GLU A 145 13.60 -4.47 13.93
C GLU A 145 13.72 -3.60 12.68
N LYS A 146 14.63 -3.94 11.77
CA LYS A 146 14.77 -3.26 10.48
C LYS A 146 13.47 -3.33 9.66
N LEU A 147 12.83 -4.49 9.54
CA LEU A 147 11.59 -4.63 8.78
C LEU A 147 10.45 -3.79 9.37
N LEU A 148 10.36 -3.71 10.70
CA LEU A 148 9.38 -2.87 11.38
C LEU A 148 9.68 -1.38 11.22
N GLU A 149 10.95 -1.00 11.20
CA GLU A 149 11.38 0.37 10.90
C GLU A 149 11.03 0.74 9.46
N ASP A 150 11.40 -0.09 8.48
CA ASP A 150 11.02 0.08 7.07
C ASP A 150 9.49 0.20 6.92
N GLN A 151 8.71 -0.54 7.72
CA GLN A 151 7.23 -0.47 7.70
C GLN A 151 6.70 0.84 8.27
N ARG A 152 7.30 1.35 9.36
CA ARG A 152 6.93 2.66 9.92
C ARG A 152 7.25 3.77 8.94
N SER A 153 8.44 3.74 8.35
CA SER A 153 8.87 4.69 7.32
C SER A 153 7.94 4.67 6.11
N TRP A 154 7.59 3.49 5.60
CA TRP A 154 6.62 3.35 4.51
C TRP A 154 5.27 3.98 4.84
N ASN A 155 4.72 3.67 6.02
CA ASN A 155 3.46 4.23 6.47
C ASN A 155 3.50 5.76 6.64
N ALA A 156 4.64 6.31 7.07
CA ALA A 156 4.81 7.74 7.27
C ALA A 156 4.79 8.52 5.94
N ILE A 157 5.41 7.97 4.88
CA ILE A 157 5.60 8.70 3.63
C ILE A 157 4.62 8.33 2.50
N LYS A 158 3.88 7.21 2.60
CA LYS A 158 3.05 6.70 1.48
C LYS A 158 2.07 7.70 0.88
N GLU A 159 1.47 8.58 1.70
CA GLU A 159 0.55 9.60 1.20
C GLU A 159 1.27 10.72 0.44
N GLU A 160 2.47 11.11 0.88
CA GLU A 160 3.30 12.08 0.17
C GLU A 160 3.82 11.47 -1.15
N VAL A 161 4.26 10.21 -1.11
CA VAL A 161 4.67 9.47 -2.32
C VAL A 161 3.52 9.38 -3.32
N MET A 162 2.30 9.08 -2.86
CA MET A 162 1.10 9.05 -3.70
C MET A 162 0.88 10.40 -4.40
N LYS A 163 0.89 11.50 -3.65
CA LYS A 163 0.71 12.86 -4.19
C LYS A 163 1.77 13.19 -5.25
N LYS A 164 3.04 12.92 -4.96
CA LYS A 164 4.14 13.16 -5.92
C LYS A 164 4.07 12.25 -7.16
N SER A 165 3.52 11.03 -7.02
CA SER A 165 3.46 10.05 -8.12
C SER A 165 2.32 10.33 -9.11
N ILE A 166 1.13 10.63 -8.58
CA ILE A 166 -0.05 10.94 -9.39
C ILE A 166 0.03 12.40 -9.88
N GLY A 167 0.70 13.26 -9.12
CA GLY A 167 0.78 14.70 -9.31
C GLY A 167 -0.05 15.42 -8.26
N GLU A 168 0.41 16.59 -7.81
CA GLU A 168 -0.40 17.49 -7.00
C GLU A 168 -1.36 18.25 -7.91
N ASP A 169 -2.59 18.46 -7.44
CA ASP A 169 -3.44 19.47 -8.05
C ASP A 169 -2.69 20.82 -8.05
N LYS A 170 -2.81 21.60 -9.13
CA LYS A 170 -2.24 22.98 -9.15
C LYS A 170 -3.23 24.01 -8.60
N ASN A 171 -4.44 23.58 -8.26
CA ASN A 171 -5.64 24.42 -8.05
C ASN A 171 -6.50 24.04 -6.83
N GLY A 172 -6.09 23.10 -5.99
CA GLY A 172 -6.83 22.60 -4.82
C GLY A 172 -7.95 21.58 -5.11
N GLU A 173 -7.96 20.93 -6.29
CA GLU A 173 -8.96 19.91 -6.62
C GLU A 173 -8.66 18.53 -6.07
N VAL A 174 -9.72 17.78 -5.74
CA VAL A 174 -9.65 16.40 -5.27
C VAL A 174 -8.93 15.53 -6.32
N LEU A 175 -7.80 14.92 -5.94
CA LEU A 175 -7.13 13.89 -6.76
C LEU A 175 -8.15 12.84 -7.21
N ASP A 176 -8.02 12.37 -8.46
CA ASP A 176 -8.90 11.33 -9.00
C ASP A 176 -8.93 10.14 -8.04
N SER A 177 -10.10 9.91 -7.43
CA SER A 177 -10.29 8.90 -6.38
C SER A 177 -9.92 7.50 -6.86
N LYS A 178 -10.08 7.23 -8.16
CA LYS A 178 -9.70 5.96 -8.75
C LYS A 178 -8.18 5.84 -8.83
N LEU A 179 -7.48 6.85 -9.36
CA LEU A 179 -6.00 6.85 -9.42
C LEU A 179 -5.38 6.75 -8.02
N VAL A 180 -5.95 7.44 -7.04
CA VAL A 180 -5.52 7.34 -5.64
C VAL A 180 -5.70 5.91 -5.13
N SER A 181 -6.85 5.29 -5.39
CA SER A 181 -7.13 3.94 -4.90
C SER A 181 -6.26 2.89 -5.60
N GLU A 182 -6.07 2.98 -6.91
CA GLU A 182 -5.18 2.11 -7.69
C GLU A 182 -3.72 2.22 -7.22
N PHE A 183 -3.24 3.44 -6.95
CA PHE A 183 -1.89 3.63 -6.42
C PHE A 183 -1.75 3.00 -5.03
N MET A 184 -2.70 3.28 -4.13
CA MET A 184 -2.65 2.76 -2.76
C MET A 184 -2.83 1.24 -2.71
N GLU A 185 -3.66 0.67 -3.57
CA GLU A 185 -3.80 -0.79 -3.73
C GLU A 185 -2.48 -1.42 -4.16
N ASN A 186 -1.91 -0.95 -5.28
CA ASN A 186 -0.69 -1.52 -5.83
C ASN A 186 0.48 -1.42 -4.85
N THR A 187 0.66 -0.27 -4.20
CA THR A 187 1.75 -0.08 -3.24
C THR A 187 1.57 -0.89 -1.97
N THR A 188 0.33 -1.07 -1.49
CA THR A 188 0.04 -1.95 -0.36
C THR A 188 0.30 -3.41 -0.72
N ARG A 189 -0.12 -3.85 -1.92
CA ARG A 189 0.18 -5.19 -2.43
C ARG A 189 1.69 -5.42 -2.55
N SER A 190 2.44 -4.47 -3.14
CA SER A 190 3.91 -4.52 -3.20
C SER A 190 4.51 -4.77 -1.82
N ARG A 191 4.01 -4.06 -0.81
CA ARG A 191 4.50 -4.18 0.56
C ARG A 191 4.16 -5.54 1.17
N CYS A 192 2.95 -6.07 0.94
CA CYS A 192 2.60 -7.42 1.35
C CYS A 192 3.55 -8.46 0.76
N LEU A 193 3.91 -8.37 -0.52
CA LEU A 193 4.84 -9.30 -1.16
C LEU A 193 6.24 -9.28 -0.52
N VAL A 194 6.74 -8.10 -0.13
CA VAL A 194 8.03 -7.98 0.57
C VAL A 194 7.96 -8.64 1.95
N LEU A 195 6.91 -8.37 2.74
CA LEU A 195 6.77 -8.99 4.05
C LEU A 195 6.56 -10.51 3.94
N ALA A 196 5.76 -10.96 2.97
CA ALA A 196 5.51 -12.37 2.70
C ALA A 196 6.80 -13.10 2.32
N TYR A 197 7.64 -12.51 1.47
CA TYR A 197 8.98 -13.04 1.19
C TYR A 197 9.79 -13.21 2.48
N GLU A 198 9.85 -12.20 3.33
CA GLU A 198 10.65 -12.28 4.58
C GLU A 198 10.11 -13.31 5.59
N LEU A 199 8.78 -13.49 5.64
CA LEU A 199 8.15 -14.57 6.39
C LEU A 199 8.52 -15.93 5.82
N ALA A 200 8.41 -16.10 4.49
CA ALA A 200 8.73 -17.35 3.82
C ALA A 200 10.18 -17.77 4.06
N GLN A 201 11.12 -16.82 3.92
CA GLN A 201 12.53 -17.05 4.23
C GLN A 201 12.75 -17.47 5.68
N SER A 202 11.95 -16.97 6.62
CA SER A 202 12.05 -17.34 8.05
C SER A 202 11.45 -18.73 8.34
N ASN A 203 10.62 -19.26 7.43
CA ASN A 203 10.06 -20.60 7.48
C ASN A 203 10.84 -21.63 6.64
N ASP A 204 11.99 -21.24 6.05
CA ASP A 204 12.70 -22.03 5.04
C ASP A 204 11.83 -22.41 3.82
N GLU A 205 10.84 -21.57 3.50
CA GLU A 205 9.94 -21.75 2.37
C GLU A 205 10.46 -21.01 1.13
N LYS A 206 10.25 -21.60 -0.06
CA LYS A 206 10.50 -20.90 -1.32
C LYS A 206 9.37 -19.90 -1.59
N PHE A 207 9.75 -18.68 -1.93
CA PHE A 207 8.83 -17.63 -2.37
C PHE A 207 9.31 -17.05 -3.70
N LYS A 208 8.40 -16.90 -4.67
CA LYS A 208 8.72 -16.32 -5.98
C LYS A 208 7.99 -15.00 -6.11
N PHE A 209 8.74 -13.92 -6.18
CA PHE A 209 8.17 -12.62 -6.53
C PHE A 209 7.52 -12.67 -7.93
N PRO A 210 6.38 -12.00 -8.12
CA PRO A 210 5.87 -11.73 -9.46
C PRO A 210 6.87 -10.86 -10.23
N GLU A 211 6.79 -10.91 -11.56
CA GLU A 211 7.57 -9.99 -12.40
C GLU A 211 7.20 -8.55 -12.06
N ARG A 212 8.21 -7.69 -11.89
CA ARG A 212 7.97 -6.29 -11.58
C ARG A 212 7.76 -5.51 -12.87
N SER A 213 6.74 -4.67 -12.87
CA SER A 213 6.50 -3.69 -13.93
C SER A 213 7.66 -2.71 -14.02
N VAL A 214 7.94 -2.22 -15.23
CA VAL A 214 8.82 -1.06 -15.43
C VAL A 214 8.19 0.25 -14.94
N TYR A 215 6.90 0.23 -14.62
CA TYR A 215 6.17 1.33 -13.98
C TYR A 215 6.09 1.12 -12.47
N GLY A 216 6.41 2.17 -11.72
CA GLY A 216 6.36 2.16 -10.26
C GLY A 216 6.97 3.43 -9.68
N THR A 217 6.94 3.51 -8.35
CA THR A 217 7.56 4.61 -7.62
C THR A 217 8.66 4.07 -6.71
N PHE A 218 9.78 4.77 -6.68
CA PHE A 218 10.95 4.43 -5.86
C PHE A 218 11.39 5.69 -5.12
N VAL A 219 11.75 5.54 -3.86
CA VAL A 219 12.19 6.66 -3.02
C VAL A 219 13.47 6.34 -2.30
N ASP A 220 14.21 7.40 -2.00
CA ASP A 220 15.34 7.40 -1.10
C ASP A 220 15.04 8.40 0.02
N MET A 221 15.13 7.92 1.26
CA MET A 221 14.82 8.69 2.46
C MET A 221 16.05 9.36 3.09
N GLN A 222 17.27 9.03 2.63
CA GLN A 222 18.54 9.62 3.09
C GLN A 222 18.72 9.64 4.61
N ASP A 223 18.42 8.51 5.25
CA ASP A 223 18.46 8.36 6.71
C ASP A 223 17.54 9.35 7.47
N SER A 224 16.50 9.87 6.81
CA SER A 224 15.50 10.77 7.39
C SER A 224 14.09 10.17 7.39
N ASP A 225 13.18 10.82 8.09
CA ASP A 225 11.75 10.50 8.20
C ASP A 225 10.95 10.98 6.97
N THR A 226 11.61 11.61 5.99
CA THR A 226 10.98 12.33 4.87
C THR A 226 11.52 11.85 3.52
N ILE A 227 10.82 12.19 2.44
CA ILE A 227 11.28 11.87 1.08
C ILE A 227 12.49 12.74 0.73
N GLY A 228 13.68 12.14 0.63
CA GLY A 228 14.88 12.80 0.14
C GLY A 228 14.88 12.91 -1.38
N SER A 229 14.70 11.77 -2.05
CA SER A 229 14.60 11.67 -3.50
C SER A 229 13.46 10.73 -3.92
N ILE A 230 12.90 10.97 -5.10
CA ILE A 230 11.83 10.15 -5.69
C ILE A 230 12.08 9.93 -7.17
N LEU A 231 11.79 8.73 -7.65
CA LEU A 231 11.73 8.32 -9.03
C LEU A 231 10.37 7.69 -9.30
N VAL A 232 9.68 8.19 -10.31
CA VAL A 232 8.38 7.69 -10.76
C VAL A 232 8.53 7.30 -12.22
N THR A 233 8.21 6.06 -12.56
CA THR A 233 8.06 5.61 -13.94
C THR A 233 6.59 5.28 -14.19
N ARG A 234 5.98 5.88 -15.21
CA ARG A 234 4.54 5.75 -15.47
C ARG A 234 4.20 5.82 -16.96
N LYS A 235 2.96 5.49 -17.28
CA LYS A 235 2.38 5.83 -18.58
C LYS A 235 1.84 7.26 -18.56
N GLY A 236 2.26 8.07 -19.54
CA GLY A 236 1.69 9.38 -19.81
C GLY A 236 0.31 9.28 -20.44
N ALA A 237 -0.45 10.38 -20.42
CA ALA A 237 -1.80 10.45 -21.00
C ALA A 237 -1.82 10.21 -22.51
N ASP A 238 -0.71 10.47 -23.20
CA ASP A 238 -0.51 10.19 -24.64
C ASP A 238 -0.02 8.74 -24.89
N GLY A 239 0.07 7.91 -23.86
CA GLY A 239 0.58 6.54 -23.91
C GLY A 239 2.10 6.43 -23.90
N SER A 240 2.83 7.56 -23.85
CA SER A 240 4.29 7.55 -23.74
C SER A 240 4.76 6.98 -22.41
N ASN A 241 6.01 6.49 -22.39
CA ASN A 241 6.68 6.06 -21.17
C ASN A 241 7.34 7.29 -20.54
N GLU A 242 6.86 7.73 -19.39
CA GLU A 242 7.37 8.90 -18.68
C GLU A 242 8.18 8.50 -17.46
N ALA A 243 9.28 9.21 -17.23
CA ALA A 243 9.99 9.16 -15.95
C ALA A 243 10.08 10.57 -15.37
N VAL A 244 9.80 10.66 -14.08
CA VAL A 244 9.87 11.89 -13.29
C VAL A 244 10.73 11.60 -12.08
N PHE A 245 11.73 12.42 -11.82
CA PHE A 245 12.49 12.31 -10.58
C PHE A 245 12.83 13.67 -9.99
N SER A 246 12.90 13.68 -8.66
CA SER A 246 13.39 14.80 -7.87
C SER A 246 14.46 14.24 -6.93
N ILE A 247 15.65 14.81 -6.99
CA ILE A 247 16.81 14.40 -6.21
C ILE A 247 17.05 15.42 -5.11
N HIS A 248 17.21 14.99 -3.85
CA HIS A 248 17.42 15.87 -2.69
C HIS A 248 16.38 17.00 -2.58
N GLN A 249 15.13 16.73 -2.94
CA GLN A 249 14.04 17.72 -3.07
C GLN A 249 14.39 18.93 -3.96
N MET A 250 15.38 18.78 -4.86
CA MET A 250 15.75 19.79 -5.84
C MET A 250 14.79 19.79 -7.04
N ALA A 251 15.12 20.59 -8.05
CA ALA A 251 14.35 20.74 -9.28
C ALA A 251 13.92 19.39 -9.86
N VAL A 252 12.62 19.24 -10.16
CA VAL A 252 12.06 18.06 -10.81
C VAL A 252 12.60 17.96 -12.24
N LEU A 253 13.12 16.79 -12.60
CA LEU A 253 13.45 16.45 -13.97
C LEU A 253 12.41 15.48 -14.52
N GLU A 254 11.80 15.88 -15.62
CA GLU A 254 10.79 15.08 -16.33
C GLU A 254 11.31 14.70 -17.71
N GLY A 255 10.95 13.51 -18.15
CA GLY A 255 11.38 12.98 -19.44
C GLY A 255 10.57 11.79 -19.88
N THR A 256 11.07 11.16 -20.93
CA THR A 256 10.55 9.88 -21.43
C THR A 256 11.61 8.81 -21.32
N PHE A 257 11.21 7.55 -21.37
CA PHE A 257 12.17 6.44 -21.41
C PHE A 257 11.82 5.39 -22.46
N LYS A 258 12.85 4.67 -22.90
CA LYS A 258 12.71 3.45 -23.70
C LYS A 258 13.11 2.26 -22.84
N ASP A 259 12.22 1.29 -22.73
CA ASP A 259 12.52 0.01 -22.09
C ASP A 259 13.47 -0.80 -22.97
N LYS A 260 14.61 -1.20 -22.40
CA LYS A 260 15.63 -2.03 -23.08
C LYS A 260 15.54 -3.50 -22.67
N GLY A 261 14.64 -3.86 -21.76
CA GLY A 261 14.58 -5.16 -21.12
C GLY A 261 15.41 -5.22 -19.85
N ASP A 262 15.22 -6.30 -19.07
CA ASP A 262 15.97 -6.60 -17.85
C ASP A 262 16.00 -5.47 -16.80
N GLY A 263 14.94 -4.65 -16.78
CA GLY A 263 14.80 -3.52 -15.87
C GLY A 263 15.62 -2.28 -16.25
N GLU A 264 16.29 -2.27 -17.40
CA GLU A 264 17.07 -1.12 -17.88
C GLU A 264 16.22 -0.20 -18.77
N LEU A 265 16.14 1.08 -18.39
CA LEU A 265 15.38 2.10 -19.09
C LEU A 265 16.31 3.25 -19.53
N GLU A 266 16.33 3.52 -20.83
CA GLU A 266 17.07 4.64 -21.42
C GLU A 266 16.24 5.92 -21.32
N PHE A 267 16.64 6.83 -20.44
CA PHE A 267 15.95 8.08 -20.14
C PHE A 267 16.40 9.25 -21.02
N THR A 268 15.45 10.10 -21.41
CA THR A 268 15.67 11.37 -22.12
C THR A 268 14.81 12.48 -21.51
N GLY A 269 15.46 13.51 -20.94
CA GLY A 269 14.81 14.66 -20.31
C GLY A 269 14.16 15.63 -21.31
N LYS A 270 13.09 16.32 -20.86
CA LYS A 270 12.32 17.29 -21.69
C LYS A 270 13.01 18.66 -21.84
N SER A 271 13.69 19.17 -20.80
CA SER A 271 14.06 20.60 -20.68
C SER A 271 15.57 20.89 -20.71
N SER A 272 16.38 19.92 -20.35
CA SER A 272 17.85 19.98 -20.42
C SER A 272 18.28 18.73 -21.18
N ASN A 273 19.37 18.79 -21.98
CA ASN A 273 19.92 17.65 -22.76
C ASN A 273 20.45 16.52 -21.83
N VAL A 274 19.66 16.13 -20.84
CA VAL A 274 19.92 15.13 -19.84
C VAL A 274 19.49 13.79 -20.41
N LYS A 275 20.42 12.86 -20.43
CA LYS A 275 20.15 11.44 -20.65
C LYS A 275 20.64 10.67 -19.45
N GLY A 276 20.00 9.54 -19.21
CA GLY A 276 20.39 8.66 -18.13
C GLY A 276 19.96 7.24 -18.39
N ILE A 277 20.42 6.36 -17.50
CA ILE A 277 20.02 4.96 -17.45
C ILE A 277 19.35 4.75 -16.09
N ILE A 278 18.09 4.36 -16.13
CA ILE A 278 17.38 3.88 -14.94
C ILE A 278 17.52 2.37 -14.92
N LYS A 279 17.84 1.79 -13.76
CA LYS A 279 17.85 0.34 -13.57
C LYS A 279 16.93 -0.04 -12.43
N ILE A 280 15.90 -0.82 -12.72
CA ILE A 280 14.95 -1.36 -11.75
C ILE A 280 15.44 -2.75 -11.34
N ASN A 281 15.91 -2.90 -10.10
CA ASN A 281 16.47 -4.15 -9.60
C ASN A 281 15.39 -4.98 -8.88
N GLY A 282 14.35 -5.35 -9.64
CA GLY A 282 13.20 -6.07 -9.10
C GLY A 282 12.53 -5.28 -7.97
N TRP A 283 12.13 -5.98 -6.90
CA TRP A 283 11.37 -5.41 -5.77
C TRP A 283 12.23 -4.72 -4.71
N LYS A 284 13.55 -4.63 -4.93
CA LYS A 284 14.50 -4.15 -3.93
C LYS A 284 14.71 -2.64 -4.02
N ASP A 285 15.25 -2.18 -5.14
CA ASP A 285 15.68 -0.80 -5.34
C ASP A 285 15.64 -0.40 -6.83
N ALA A 286 15.88 0.87 -7.09
CA ALA A 286 16.16 1.38 -8.43
C ALA A 286 17.37 2.30 -8.40
N THR A 287 18.09 2.42 -9.52
CA THR A 287 19.18 3.39 -9.68
C THR A 287 18.97 4.28 -10.88
N LEU A 288 19.50 5.50 -10.83
CA LEU A 288 19.57 6.43 -11.95
C LEU A 288 21.01 6.88 -12.14
N GLU A 289 21.59 6.60 -13.30
CA GLU A 289 22.88 7.14 -13.72
C GLU A 289 22.67 8.22 -14.78
N ILE A 290 23.24 9.41 -14.59
CA ILE A 290 23.20 10.49 -15.59
C ILE A 290 24.36 10.28 -16.58
N THR A 291 24.05 9.96 -17.83
CA THR A 291 25.05 9.63 -18.86
C THR A 291 25.45 10.84 -19.71
N GLN A 292 24.55 11.82 -19.84
CA GLN A 292 24.80 13.05 -20.57
C GLN A 292 24.03 14.17 -19.88
N SER A 293 24.64 15.35 -19.72
CA SER A 293 23.94 16.53 -19.24
C SER A 293 24.75 17.81 -19.45
N ASN A 294 24.03 18.93 -19.67
CA ASN A 294 24.54 20.29 -19.58
C ASN A 294 23.91 21.06 -18.40
N ASP A 295 23.18 20.36 -17.53
CA ASP A 295 22.48 20.88 -16.36
C ASP A 295 23.48 21.06 -15.20
N LYS A 296 23.30 22.11 -14.39
CA LYS A 296 24.18 22.39 -13.25
C LYS A 296 23.91 21.48 -12.05
N ILE A 297 22.68 20.97 -11.94
CA ILE A 297 22.22 20.10 -10.85
C ILE A 297 22.50 18.65 -11.23
N TYR A 298 22.07 18.24 -12.43
CA TYR A 298 22.18 16.87 -12.90
C TYR A 298 23.45 16.65 -13.72
N ASN A 299 24.63 16.55 -13.10
CA ASN A 299 25.89 16.40 -13.84
C ASN A 299 26.07 14.97 -14.39
N ALA A 300 26.72 14.85 -15.55
CA ALA A 300 27.08 13.55 -16.12
C ALA A 300 28.06 12.78 -15.19
N GLY A 301 27.84 11.48 -15.04
CA GLY A 301 28.58 10.59 -14.14
C GLY A 301 28.01 10.50 -12.72
N LEU A 302 26.98 11.28 -12.38
CA LEU A 302 26.27 11.13 -11.10
C LEU A 302 25.36 9.90 -11.14
N SER A 303 25.34 9.16 -10.03
CA SER A 303 24.48 8.01 -9.82
C SER A 303 23.69 8.17 -8.52
N TYR A 304 22.41 7.86 -8.57
CA TYR A 304 21.49 7.92 -7.44
C TYR A 304 20.84 6.56 -7.22
N THR A 305 20.64 6.19 -5.96
CA THR A 305 19.94 4.97 -5.58
C THR A 305 18.64 5.34 -4.87
N PHE A 306 17.58 4.61 -5.17
CA PHE A 306 16.27 4.71 -4.53
C PHE A 306 16.01 3.40 -3.79
N ASP A 307 16.25 3.41 -2.48
CA ASP A 307 16.31 2.20 -1.65
C ASP A 307 14.94 1.62 -1.28
N PHE A 308 13.86 2.34 -1.57
CA PHE A 308 12.53 1.93 -1.20
C PHE A 308 11.59 1.88 -2.41
N ALA A 309 11.14 0.67 -2.72
CA ALA A 309 10.14 0.39 -3.73
C ALA A 309 8.72 0.54 -3.17
N PHE A 310 7.92 1.38 -3.82
CA PHE A 310 6.46 1.45 -3.69
C PHE A 310 5.81 0.57 -4.78
#